data_AF-A0A9D2D114-F1
#
_entry.id   AF-A0A9D2D114-F1
#
_cell.length_a   1.000
_cell.length_b   1.000
_cell.length_c   1.000
_cell.angle_alpha   90.00
_cell.angle_beta   90.00
_cell.angle_gamma   90.00
#
_symmetry.space_group_name_H-M   'P 1'
#
loop_
_entity.id
_entity.type
_entity.pdbx_description
1 polymer ?
#
loop_
_entity_poly.entity_id
_entity_poly.type
_entity_poly.pdbx_seq_one_letter_code
_entity_poly.pdbx_strand_id
1 'polypeptide(L)'
;MKKNIDVDVAVMGSGVAGMGAAYKLANAGGLKIAVFEKYPAQGGAVSNCPMCFCSTPDTPEAQKSAYEVLARFSNYTANMGLISRVVKYSSELPKIVLDECKIESPMCVKRPPEEYGKQRGYTMGHANGLDVGDIYFLNGRGQGHAFALVMLRMRFMLEKKGVQFYWSTPIKKIIREKNGKVTGAIAYEKDGTEIEIKCKALIVASGGLTGNLPMMKELGIINTKYEDVYKDGGQVNVHFPDSCQDGDGQKAVWEIGGKKGGIVISADPQVPNPMVRIGPNTPWLNANQTKIITEQPYLRVNELGKRFINEEMSNNHTAMSSASALNNPNMAFYMIFDEDTAKHLAESVEEGYVYFIFKGVKCENIRGQMDEMIA
;
A
#
# COMPACT_ATOMS: atom_id res chain seq x y z
N MET A 1 13.02 -33.11 -15.10
CA MET A 1 14.37 -32.59 -15.41
C MET A 1 14.56 -31.29 -14.65
N LYS A 2 15.66 -31.10 -13.93
CA LYS A 2 15.95 -29.88 -13.18
C LYS A 2 16.44 -28.78 -14.13
N LYS A 3 15.89 -27.56 -14.05
CA LYS A 3 16.35 -26.40 -14.83
C LYS A 3 17.38 -25.61 -14.02
N ASN A 4 18.35 -25.00 -14.70
CA ASN A 4 19.35 -24.15 -14.08
C ASN A 4 19.29 -22.74 -14.70
N ILE A 5 19.35 -21.71 -13.85
CA ILE A 5 19.45 -20.30 -14.25
C ILE A 5 20.70 -19.71 -13.59
N ASP A 6 21.54 -19.03 -14.36
CA ASP A 6 22.76 -18.37 -13.89
C ASP A 6 22.69 -16.86 -14.14
N VAL A 7 22.68 -16.09 -13.07
CA VAL A 7 22.57 -14.63 -13.09
C VAL A 7 23.51 -14.00 -12.07
N ASP A 8 23.85 -12.72 -12.23
CA ASP A 8 24.61 -12.01 -11.19
C ASP A 8 23.71 -11.69 -10.00
N VAL A 9 22.50 -11.19 -10.27
CA VAL A 9 21.52 -10.83 -9.24
C VAL A 9 20.16 -11.44 -9.53
N ALA A 10 19.62 -12.19 -8.57
CA ALA A 10 18.24 -12.63 -8.56
C ALA A 10 17.40 -11.70 -7.67
N VAL A 11 16.19 -11.35 -8.11
CA VAL A 11 15.24 -10.54 -7.36
C VAL A 11 13.97 -11.35 -7.14
N MET A 12 13.58 -11.55 -5.89
CA MET A 12 12.35 -12.25 -5.50
C MET A 12 11.22 -11.22 -5.31
N GLY A 13 10.28 -11.18 -6.25
CA GLY A 13 9.11 -10.30 -6.24
C GLY A 13 9.23 -9.12 -7.21
N SER A 14 8.12 -8.77 -7.85
CA SER A 14 8.02 -7.73 -8.89
C SER A 14 7.16 -6.52 -8.49
N GLY A 15 6.97 -6.29 -7.19
CA GLY A 15 6.39 -5.03 -6.69
C GLY A 15 7.36 -3.85 -6.79
N VAL A 16 6.97 -2.67 -6.28
CA VAL A 16 7.78 -1.43 -6.35
C VAL A 16 9.22 -1.64 -5.87
N ALA A 17 9.42 -2.39 -4.77
CA ALA A 17 10.76 -2.66 -4.24
C ALA A 17 11.61 -3.50 -5.19
N GLY A 18 11.07 -4.59 -5.73
CA GLY A 18 11.79 -5.47 -6.64
C GLY A 18 12.07 -4.83 -7.99
N MET A 19 11.08 -4.13 -8.54
CA MET A 19 11.20 -3.39 -9.79
C MET A 19 12.17 -2.20 -9.66
N GLY A 20 12.13 -1.48 -8.53
CA GLY A 20 13.08 -0.41 -8.22
C GLY A 20 14.51 -0.91 -8.07
N ALA A 21 14.71 -2.07 -7.43
CA ALA A 21 16.02 -2.72 -7.37
C ALA A 21 16.52 -3.12 -8.77
N ALA A 22 15.69 -3.78 -9.57
CA ALA A 22 16.02 -4.15 -10.95
C ALA A 22 16.33 -2.91 -11.80
N TYR A 23 15.60 -1.81 -11.63
CA TYR A 23 15.83 -0.53 -12.30
C TYR A 23 17.20 0.06 -11.97
N LYS A 24 17.55 0.17 -10.68
CA LYS A 24 18.86 0.68 -10.26
C LYS A 24 20.00 -0.20 -10.78
N LEU A 25 19.87 -1.52 -10.68
CA LEU A 25 20.88 -2.46 -11.17
C LEU A 25 21.05 -2.41 -12.70
N ALA A 26 19.95 -2.39 -13.45
CA ALA A 26 19.98 -2.32 -14.91
C ALA A 26 20.59 -1.00 -15.41
N ASN A 27 20.37 0.11 -14.70
CA ASN A 27 20.98 1.40 -15.03
C ASN A 27 22.43 1.53 -14.62
N ALA A 28 22.88 0.82 -13.57
CA ALA A 28 24.30 0.69 -13.28
C ALA A 28 25.05 -0.13 -14.36
N GLY A 29 24.35 -1.07 -15.00
CA GLY A 29 24.86 -1.86 -16.12
C GLY A 29 25.81 -2.97 -15.71
N GLY A 30 26.16 -3.84 -16.66
CA GLY A 30 27.18 -4.88 -16.48
C GLY A 30 26.77 -6.10 -15.64
N LEU A 31 25.49 -6.25 -15.30
CA LEU A 31 24.96 -7.35 -14.51
C LEU A 31 23.87 -8.11 -15.27
N LYS A 32 23.89 -9.44 -15.19
CA LYS A 32 22.77 -10.32 -15.55
C LYS A 32 21.77 -10.32 -14.40
N ILE A 33 20.55 -9.87 -14.67
CA ILE A 33 19.52 -9.69 -13.63
C ILE A 33 18.29 -10.51 -14.02
N ALA A 34 17.75 -11.27 -13.06
CA ALA A 34 16.46 -11.94 -13.21
C ALA A 34 15.52 -11.60 -12.06
N VAL A 35 14.27 -11.29 -12.40
CA VAL A 35 13.16 -11.07 -11.47
C VAL A 35 12.24 -12.28 -11.51
N PHE A 36 11.95 -12.84 -10.33
CA PHE A 36 11.10 -14.00 -10.14
C PHE A 36 9.83 -13.59 -9.41
N GLU A 37 8.68 -13.80 -10.04
CA GLU A 37 7.37 -13.45 -9.52
C GLU A 37 6.50 -14.70 -9.44
N LYS A 38 5.86 -14.90 -8.29
CA LYS A 38 4.97 -16.06 -8.10
C LYS A 38 3.61 -15.84 -8.74
N TYR A 39 3.17 -14.59 -8.88
CA TYR A 39 1.98 -14.25 -9.64
C TYR A 39 2.23 -14.35 -11.16
N PRO A 40 1.22 -14.63 -12.01
CA PRO A 40 1.38 -14.63 -13.46
C PRO A 40 1.60 -13.25 -14.09
N ALA A 41 1.65 -12.18 -13.29
CA ALA A 41 1.83 -10.79 -13.75
C ALA A 41 2.60 -9.94 -12.73
N GLN A 42 3.11 -8.80 -13.17
CA GLN A 42 3.90 -7.89 -12.36
C GLN A 42 3.10 -7.07 -11.31
N GLY A 43 3.81 -6.62 -10.28
CA GLY A 43 3.41 -5.50 -9.41
C GLY A 43 2.84 -5.90 -8.05
N GLY A 44 2.32 -7.12 -7.88
CA GLY A 44 1.75 -7.57 -6.60
C GLY A 44 0.72 -6.59 -6.02
N ALA A 45 0.74 -6.36 -4.71
CA ALA A 45 -0.22 -5.49 -4.02
C ALA A 45 -0.33 -4.07 -4.60
N VAL A 46 0.76 -3.48 -5.08
CA VAL A 46 0.74 -2.09 -5.58
C VAL A 46 0.07 -1.95 -6.94
N SER A 47 -0.17 -3.03 -7.68
CA SER A 47 -0.98 -2.94 -8.89
C SER A 47 -2.43 -2.56 -8.58
N ASN A 48 -2.89 -2.75 -7.34
CA ASN A 48 -4.28 -2.59 -6.95
C ASN A 48 -4.61 -1.24 -6.29
N CYS A 49 -3.65 -0.30 -6.10
CA CYS A 49 -3.91 0.80 -5.15
C CYS A 49 -3.39 2.21 -5.49
N PRO A 50 -2.11 2.48 -5.77
CA PRO A 50 -1.70 3.88 -5.81
C PRO A 50 -2.14 4.55 -7.10
N MET A 51 -3.10 5.47 -6.96
CA MET A 51 -3.41 6.53 -7.91
C MET A 51 -2.53 7.76 -7.67
N CYS A 52 -1.61 7.72 -6.72
CA CYS A 52 -0.66 8.80 -6.44
C CYS A 52 0.63 8.31 -5.78
N PHE A 53 1.64 9.17 -5.71
CA PHE A 53 2.82 8.99 -4.87
C PHE A 53 3.27 10.33 -4.26
N CYS A 54 3.94 10.26 -3.12
CA CYS A 54 4.60 11.38 -2.47
C CYS A 54 6.09 11.41 -2.85
N SER A 55 6.62 12.59 -3.17
CA SER A 55 8.03 12.80 -3.49
C SER A 55 8.56 14.00 -2.74
N THR A 56 9.53 13.77 -1.85
CA THR A 56 10.21 14.85 -1.14
C THR A 56 11.32 15.42 -2.03
N PRO A 57 11.32 16.73 -2.33
CA PRO A 57 12.41 17.37 -3.07
C PRO A 57 13.79 17.15 -2.41
N ASP A 58 14.85 16.99 -3.20
CA ASP A 58 16.23 16.85 -2.69
C ASP A 58 16.84 18.23 -2.38
N THR A 59 16.20 18.96 -1.46
CA THR A 59 16.71 20.22 -0.89
C THR A 59 16.99 20.01 0.61
N PRO A 60 17.99 20.68 1.19
CA PRO A 60 18.28 20.56 2.63
C PRO A 60 17.05 20.79 3.51
N GLU A 61 16.22 21.77 3.17
CA GLU A 61 15.03 22.16 3.92
C GLU A 61 13.94 21.07 3.87
N ALA A 62 13.63 20.57 2.66
CA ALA A 62 12.63 19.52 2.49
C ALA A 62 13.07 18.19 3.14
N GLN A 63 14.32 17.80 2.93
CA GLN A 63 14.87 16.56 3.49
C GLN A 63 14.89 16.59 5.02
N LYS A 64 15.28 17.73 5.61
CA LYS A 64 15.25 17.93 7.07
C LYS A 64 13.82 17.86 7.62
N SER A 65 12.89 18.63 7.02
CA SER A 65 11.51 18.67 7.51
C SER A 65 10.83 17.29 7.45
N ALA A 66 10.95 16.60 6.31
CA ALA A 66 10.42 15.25 6.14
C ALA A 66 11.02 14.24 7.14
N TYR A 67 12.34 14.30 7.36
CA TYR A 67 13.01 13.46 8.34
C TYR A 67 12.47 13.68 9.76
N GLU A 68 12.30 14.94 10.17
CA GLU A 68 11.80 15.28 11.51
C GLU A 68 10.32 14.88 11.70
N VAL A 69 9.49 15.06 10.66
CA VAL A 69 8.10 14.61 10.67
C VAL A 69 8.03 13.09 10.82
N LEU A 70 8.81 12.33 10.05
CA LEU A 70 8.83 10.86 10.13
C LEU A 70 9.44 10.35 11.44
N ALA A 71 10.43 11.05 12.00
CA ALA A 71 10.97 10.75 13.31
C ALA A 71 9.89 10.87 14.39
N ARG A 72 9.17 12.01 14.43
CA ARG A 72 8.05 12.21 15.34
C ARG A 72 6.94 11.19 15.12
N PHE A 73 6.55 10.98 13.87
CA PHE A 73 5.45 10.09 13.51
C PHE A 73 5.71 8.63 13.90
N SER A 74 6.96 8.18 13.78
CA SER A 74 7.39 6.86 14.22
C SER A 74 7.64 6.76 15.75
N ASN A 75 7.31 7.79 16.52
CA ASN A 75 7.65 7.91 17.94
C ASN A 75 9.15 7.69 18.20
N TYR A 76 10.00 8.12 17.27
CA TYR A 76 11.45 7.96 17.29
C TYR A 76 11.93 6.50 17.34
N THR A 77 11.09 5.55 16.93
CA THR A 77 11.42 4.11 16.91
C THR A 77 11.89 3.62 15.54
N ALA A 78 11.66 4.39 14.46
CA ALA A 78 12.09 4.00 13.13
C ALA A 78 13.63 4.02 12.99
N ASN A 79 14.14 3.18 12.09
CA ASN A 79 15.53 3.26 11.66
C ASN A 79 15.73 4.52 10.80
N MET A 80 16.17 5.60 11.43
CA MET A 80 16.26 6.89 10.76
C MET A 80 17.35 6.95 9.67
N GLY A 81 18.37 6.09 9.75
CA GLY A 81 19.34 5.93 8.66
C GLY A 81 18.74 5.30 7.40
N LEU A 82 17.69 4.48 7.55
CA LEU A 82 16.89 3.99 6.43
C LEU A 82 15.90 5.05 5.94
N ILE A 83 15.20 5.72 6.87
CA ILE A 83 14.22 6.76 6.54
C ILE A 83 14.86 7.90 5.73
N SER A 84 16.05 8.38 6.11
CA SER A 84 16.73 9.43 5.36
C SER A 84 17.02 9.04 3.91
N ARG A 85 17.31 7.76 3.65
CA ARG A 85 17.48 7.24 2.28
C ARG A 85 16.15 7.16 1.54
N VAL A 86 15.08 6.70 2.19
CA VAL A 86 13.74 6.66 1.59
C VAL A 86 13.30 8.07 1.15
N VAL A 87 13.43 9.05 2.04
CA VAL A 87 13.09 10.45 1.75
C VAL A 87 13.95 10.98 0.60
N LYS A 88 15.27 10.79 0.66
CA LYS A 88 16.19 11.24 -0.39
C LYS A 88 15.85 10.66 -1.76
N TYR A 89 15.70 9.35 -1.85
CA TYR A 89 15.47 8.69 -3.13
C TYR A 89 14.03 8.80 -3.64
N SER A 90 13.08 9.24 -2.80
CA SER A 90 11.73 9.57 -3.26
C SER A 90 11.73 10.73 -4.27
N SER A 91 12.73 11.61 -4.23
CA SER A 91 12.92 12.72 -5.19
C SER A 91 13.10 12.24 -6.64
N GLU A 92 13.48 10.98 -6.85
CA GLU A 92 13.65 10.41 -8.19
C GLU A 92 12.33 9.93 -8.82
N LEU A 93 11.29 9.71 -8.00
CA LEU A 93 10.03 9.15 -8.47
C LEU A 93 9.36 9.95 -9.60
N PRO A 94 9.31 11.31 -9.57
CA PRO A 94 8.74 12.08 -10.68
C PRO A 94 9.41 11.76 -12.01
N LYS A 95 10.74 11.73 -12.07
CA LYS A 95 11.47 11.38 -13.29
C LYS A 95 11.17 9.96 -13.74
N ILE A 96 11.25 9.00 -12.82
CA ILE A 96 11.06 7.57 -13.16
C ILE A 96 9.62 7.32 -13.63
N VAL A 97 8.63 7.85 -12.92
CA VAL A 97 7.21 7.59 -13.16
C VAL A 97 6.66 8.42 -14.32
N LEU A 98 6.91 9.73 -14.33
CA LEU A 98 6.32 10.64 -15.30
C LEU A 98 7.14 10.64 -16.59
N ASP A 99 8.46 10.76 -16.50
CA ASP A 99 9.29 10.95 -17.69
C ASP A 99 9.69 9.64 -18.33
N GLU A 100 10.12 8.63 -17.56
CA GLU A 100 10.62 7.37 -18.10
C GLU A 100 9.46 6.38 -18.37
N CYS A 101 8.59 6.17 -17.37
CA CYS A 101 7.37 5.36 -17.54
C CYS A 101 6.25 6.11 -18.30
N LYS A 102 6.40 7.39 -18.64
CA LYS A 102 5.42 8.17 -19.43
C LYS A 102 4.03 8.26 -18.80
N ILE A 103 3.93 8.18 -17.48
CA ILE A 103 2.64 8.24 -16.78
C ILE A 103 2.26 9.70 -16.59
N GLU A 104 1.08 10.07 -17.03
CA GLU A 104 0.59 11.43 -16.85
C GLU A 104 0.19 11.67 -15.40
N SER A 105 0.51 12.86 -14.91
CA SER A 105 0.01 13.36 -13.63
C SER A 105 -0.90 14.56 -13.87
N PRO A 106 -2.24 14.38 -13.91
CA PRO A 106 -3.16 15.49 -14.17
C PRO A 106 -3.18 16.54 -13.05
N MET A 107 -2.69 16.18 -11.86
CA MET A 107 -2.66 17.05 -10.71
C MET A 107 -1.44 16.74 -9.84
N CYS A 108 -0.74 17.80 -9.44
CA CYS A 108 0.33 17.74 -8.46
C CYS A 108 0.03 18.76 -7.36
N VAL A 109 -0.10 18.29 -6.13
CA VAL A 109 -0.26 19.16 -4.96
C VAL A 109 1.13 19.45 -4.42
N LYS A 110 1.59 20.68 -4.65
CA LYS A 110 2.87 21.16 -4.15
C LYS A 110 2.80 21.42 -2.65
N ARG A 111 3.81 20.97 -1.92
CA ARG A 111 3.87 21.12 -0.46
C ARG A 111 5.15 21.85 -0.06
N PRO A 112 5.05 23.04 0.55
CA PRO A 112 6.23 23.72 1.07
C PRO A 112 6.74 22.98 2.31
N PRO A 113 8.07 22.85 2.52
CA PRO A 113 8.64 22.07 3.62
C PRO A 113 8.15 22.44 5.01
N GLU A 114 7.86 23.72 5.26
CA GLU A 114 7.34 24.23 6.52
C GLU A 114 5.93 23.73 6.86
N GLU A 115 5.18 23.20 5.88
CA GLU A 115 3.84 22.65 6.07
C GLU A 115 3.82 21.12 6.23
N TYR A 116 4.96 20.44 6.04
CA TYR A 116 5.02 18.98 6.15
C TYR A 116 4.52 18.49 7.52
N GLY A 117 3.64 17.50 7.49
CA GLY A 117 3.05 16.90 8.69
C GLY A 117 2.10 17.80 9.48
N LYS A 118 1.79 19.02 9.00
CA LYS A 118 0.72 19.85 9.58
C LYS A 118 -0.66 19.49 9.05
N GLN A 119 -0.73 18.96 7.84
CA GLN A 119 -1.95 18.46 7.22
C GLN A 119 -1.93 16.93 7.18
N ARG A 120 -3.10 16.34 6.93
CA ARG A 120 -3.23 14.90 6.68
C ARG A 120 -2.70 14.56 5.29
N GLY A 121 -2.03 13.42 5.16
CA GLY A 121 -1.39 12.96 3.93
C GLY A 121 -2.38 12.68 2.79
N TYR A 122 -1.87 12.67 1.55
CA TYR A 122 -2.64 12.46 0.31
C TYR A 122 -3.94 13.28 0.27
N THR A 123 -3.80 14.58 0.53
CA THR A 123 -4.90 15.55 0.46
C THR A 123 -6.12 15.24 1.34
N MET A 124 -5.99 14.43 2.42
CA MET A 124 -6.97 14.04 3.47
C MET A 124 -7.17 12.50 3.55
N GLY A 125 -7.30 11.93 4.76
CA GLY A 125 -7.54 10.49 5.00
C GLY A 125 -6.37 9.75 5.67
N HIS A 126 -5.15 10.08 5.25
CA HIS A 126 -3.92 9.44 5.74
C HIS A 126 -3.24 10.21 6.87
N ALA A 127 -2.46 9.51 7.69
CA ALA A 127 -1.73 10.14 8.78
C ALA A 127 -0.73 11.21 8.29
N ASN A 128 -0.51 12.24 9.13
CA ASN A 128 0.36 13.38 8.82
C ASN A 128 1.79 12.98 8.40
N GLY A 129 2.29 11.83 8.85
CA GLY A 129 3.59 11.30 8.45
C GLY A 129 3.71 11.00 6.95
N LEU A 130 2.61 10.96 6.20
CA LEU A 130 2.60 10.78 4.75
C LEU A 130 2.57 12.10 3.96
N ASP A 131 2.40 13.24 4.62
CA ASP A 131 2.46 14.59 4.03
C ASP A 131 3.86 15.19 4.17
N VAL A 132 4.83 14.62 3.45
CA VAL A 132 6.26 14.97 3.57
C VAL A 132 6.90 15.34 2.22
N GLY A 133 6.09 15.74 1.25
CA GLY A 133 6.54 16.02 -0.11
C GLY A 133 5.41 16.41 -1.04
N ASP A 134 5.77 16.66 -2.29
CA ASP A 134 4.83 16.90 -3.37
C ASP A 134 4.04 15.63 -3.67
N ILE A 135 2.73 15.77 -3.85
CA ILE A 135 1.83 14.65 -4.09
C ILE A 135 1.41 14.64 -5.55
N TYR A 136 1.81 13.61 -6.28
CA TYR A 136 1.53 13.44 -7.71
C TYR A 136 0.39 12.46 -7.89
N PHE A 137 -0.73 12.91 -8.45
CA PHE A 137 -1.86 12.07 -8.81
C PHE A 137 -1.67 11.59 -10.23
N LEU A 138 -1.97 10.32 -10.51
CA LEU A 138 -1.59 9.66 -11.74
C LEU A 138 -2.81 9.18 -12.53
N ASN A 139 -2.71 9.28 -13.85
CA ASN A 139 -3.67 8.65 -14.74
C ASN A 139 -3.45 7.13 -14.76
N GLY A 140 -4.50 6.38 -14.41
CA GLY A 140 -4.55 4.93 -14.54
C GLY A 140 -5.29 4.46 -15.79
N ARG A 141 -5.45 3.14 -15.91
CA ARG A 141 -6.48 2.54 -16.78
C ARG A 141 -7.68 2.17 -15.92
N GLY A 142 -8.89 2.53 -16.37
CA GLY A 142 -10.11 2.35 -15.58
C GLY A 142 -10.10 3.18 -14.28
N GLN A 143 -10.76 2.67 -13.24
CA GLN A 143 -11.07 3.41 -12.00
C GLN A 143 -10.06 3.19 -10.84
N GLY A 144 -8.74 3.05 -11.08
CA GLY A 144 -7.82 2.89 -9.93
C GLY A 144 -6.41 2.29 -10.10
N HIS A 145 -5.96 1.97 -11.32
CA HIS A 145 -4.77 1.11 -11.51
C HIS A 145 -3.53 1.84 -12.07
N ALA A 146 -3.21 3.05 -11.60
CA ALA A 146 -2.10 3.82 -12.15
C ALA A 146 -0.74 3.14 -11.93
N PHE A 147 -0.45 2.66 -10.72
CA PHE A 147 0.81 1.94 -10.48
C PHE A 147 0.89 0.57 -11.16
N ALA A 148 -0.22 -0.09 -11.49
CA ALA A 148 -0.16 -1.26 -12.37
C ALA A 148 0.41 -0.88 -13.75
N LEU A 149 0.02 0.29 -14.28
CA LEU A 149 0.56 0.82 -15.53
C LEU A 149 2.03 1.22 -15.39
N VAL A 150 2.43 1.82 -14.26
CA VAL A 150 3.85 2.09 -13.93
C VAL A 150 4.65 0.79 -13.96
N MET A 151 4.22 -0.25 -13.25
CA MET A 151 4.92 -1.54 -13.18
C MET A 151 5.00 -2.21 -14.56
N LEU A 152 3.92 -2.15 -15.36
CA LEU A 152 3.90 -2.66 -16.73
C LEU A 152 4.93 -1.95 -17.62
N ARG A 153 4.95 -0.62 -17.62
CA ARG A 153 5.86 0.15 -18.49
C ARG A 153 7.31 0.04 -18.01
N MET A 154 7.52 0.01 -16.70
CA MET A 154 8.84 -0.25 -16.12
C MET A 154 9.36 -1.63 -16.53
N ARG A 155 8.53 -2.67 -16.46
CA ARG A 155 8.89 -4.02 -16.95
C ARG A 155 9.38 -3.97 -18.39
N PHE A 156 8.63 -3.34 -19.31
CA PHE A 156 9.05 -3.25 -20.72
C PHE A 156 10.38 -2.49 -20.90
N MET A 157 10.63 -1.45 -20.10
CA MET A 157 11.91 -0.75 -20.12
C MET A 157 13.06 -1.64 -19.63
N LEU A 158 12.82 -2.44 -18.59
CA LEU A 158 13.82 -3.33 -18.01
C LEU A 158 14.11 -4.54 -18.92
N GLU A 159 13.10 -5.11 -19.58
CA GLU A 159 13.29 -6.16 -20.59
C GLU A 159 14.19 -5.67 -21.73
N LYS A 160 13.99 -4.43 -22.21
CA LYS A 160 14.87 -3.80 -23.22
C LYS A 160 16.31 -3.58 -22.73
N LYS A 161 16.51 -3.48 -21.41
CA LYS A 161 17.84 -3.41 -20.76
C LYS A 161 18.42 -4.80 -20.44
N GLY A 162 17.77 -5.88 -20.86
CA GLY A 162 18.24 -7.25 -20.67
C GLY A 162 17.88 -7.89 -19.33
N VAL A 163 16.99 -7.27 -18.55
CA VAL A 163 16.45 -7.91 -17.34
C VAL A 163 15.49 -9.03 -17.74
N GLN A 164 15.70 -10.22 -17.18
CA GLN A 164 14.85 -11.38 -17.42
C GLN A 164 13.72 -11.44 -16.38
N PHE A 165 12.53 -11.85 -16.80
CA PHE A 165 11.37 -12.01 -15.91
C PHE A 165 10.83 -13.43 -15.99
N TYR A 166 10.56 -14.01 -14.82
CA TYR A 166 10.00 -15.35 -14.66
C TYR A 166 8.70 -15.25 -13.85
N TRP A 167 7.57 -15.52 -14.50
CA TRP A 167 6.22 -15.44 -13.93
C TRP A 167 5.76 -16.80 -13.44
N SER A 168 4.82 -16.84 -12.49
CA SER A 168 4.39 -18.11 -11.87
C SER A 168 5.56 -18.95 -11.36
N THR A 169 6.65 -18.29 -10.93
CA THR A 169 7.93 -18.91 -10.58
C THR A 169 8.32 -18.53 -9.15
N PRO A 170 7.63 -19.07 -8.11
CA PRO A 170 7.95 -18.76 -6.72
C PRO A 170 9.34 -19.27 -6.32
N ILE A 171 10.19 -18.38 -5.82
CA ILE A 171 11.36 -18.75 -5.01
C ILE A 171 10.88 -19.21 -3.63
N LYS A 172 11.31 -20.39 -3.19
CA LYS A 172 10.91 -20.97 -1.89
C LYS A 172 12.07 -21.22 -0.92
N LYS A 173 13.30 -21.32 -1.41
CA LYS A 173 14.48 -21.58 -0.57
C LYS A 173 15.65 -20.71 -1.00
N ILE A 174 16.45 -20.27 -0.04
CA ILE A 174 17.71 -19.57 -0.26
C ILE A 174 18.86 -20.56 -0.06
N ILE A 175 19.78 -20.62 -1.02
CA ILE A 175 20.98 -21.45 -0.95
C ILE A 175 22.11 -20.59 -0.37
N ARG A 176 22.74 -21.09 0.69
CA ARG A 176 23.92 -20.47 1.29
C ARG A 176 25.03 -21.48 1.55
N GLU A 177 26.26 -21.00 1.51
CA GLU A 177 27.44 -21.71 1.97
C GLU A 177 27.51 -21.74 3.51
N LYS A 178 28.36 -22.63 4.05
CA LYS A 178 28.60 -22.74 5.50
C LYS A 178 29.15 -21.45 6.13
N ASN A 179 29.87 -20.64 5.36
CA ASN A 179 30.39 -19.34 5.79
C ASN A 179 29.31 -18.23 5.83
N GLY A 180 28.06 -18.54 5.47
CA GLY A 180 26.94 -17.61 5.45
C GLY A 180 26.71 -16.88 4.13
N LYS A 181 27.59 -17.03 3.13
CA LYS A 181 27.43 -16.41 1.81
C LYS A 181 26.25 -17.02 1.06
N VAL A 182 25.34 -16.18 0.57
CA VAL A 182 24.27 -16.60 -0.34
C VAL A 182 24.86 -16.86 -1.73
N THR A 183 24.51 -17.99 -2.33
CA THR A 183 25.02 -18.43 -3.64
C THR A 183 23.90 -18.76 -4.64
N GLY A 184 22.65 -18.73 -4.20
CA GLY A 184 21.54 -19.08 -5.06
C GLY A 184 20.20 -19.15 -4.34
N ALA A 185 19.22 -19.66 -5.07
CA ALA A 185 17.89 -19.93 -4.59
C ALA A 185 17.27 -21.13 -5.33
N ILE A 186 16.22 -21.70 -4.77
CA ILE A 186 15.39 -22.70 -5.45
C ILE A 186 14.02 -22.09 -5.73
N ALA A 187 13.64 -22.12 -7.01
CA ALA A 187 12.32 -21.76 -7.48
C ALA A 187 11.62 -22.95 -8.14
N TYR A 188 10.34 -22.76 -8.47
CA TYR A 188 9.52 -23.81 -9.06
C TYR A 188 8.69 -23.27 -10.22
N GLU A 189 8.59 -24.03 -11.29
CA GLU A 189 7.62 -23.79 -12.38
C GLU A 189 6.20 -24.11 -11.92
N LYS A 190 5.20 -23.72 -12.72
CA LYS A 190 3.78 -24.04 -12.48
C LYS A 190 3.50 -25.55 -12.39
N ASP A 191 4.26 -26.37 -13.11
CA ASP A 191 4.13 -27.84 -13.10
C ASP A 191 4.88 -28.52 -11.93
N GLY A 192 5.51 -27.73 -11.05
CA GLY A 192 6.29 -28.23 -9.92
C GLY A 192 7.76 -28.55 -10.25
N THR A 193 8.20 -28.34 -11.49
CA THR A 193 9.61 -28.53 -11.87
C THR A 193 10.51 -27.59 -11.08
N GLU A 194 11.53 -28.15 -10.43
CA GLU A 194 12.53 -27.39 -9.70
C GLU A 194 13.46 -26.62 -10.66
N ILE A 195 13.68 -25.34 -10.33
CA ILE A 195 14.66 -24.46 -10.94
C ILE A 195 15.71 -24.10 -9.89
N GLU A 196 16.96 -24.46 -10.14
CA GLU A 196 18.09 -23.96 -9.35
C GLU A 196 18.60 -22.66 -9.96
N ILE A 197 18.58 -21.60 -9.14
CA ILE A 197 19.07 -20.27 -9.49
C ILE A 197 20.44 -20.12 -8.84
N LYS A 198 21.48 -19.97 -9.65
CA LYS A 198 22.82 -19.59 -9.18
C LYS A 198 22.96 -18.08 -9.30
N CYS A 199 23.29 -17.42 -8.20
CA CYS A 199 23.45 -15.97 -8.18
C CYS A 199 24.53 -15.49 -7.22
N LYS A 200 25.16 -14.35 -7.53
CA LYS A 200 26.11 -13.68 -6.63
C LYS A 200 25.41 -12.93 -5.50
N ALA A 201 24.19 -12.44 -5.76
CA ALA A 201 23.35 -11.79 -4.77
C ALA A 201 21.87 -12.12 -5.01
N LEU A 202 21.10 -12.21 -3.92
CA LEU A 202 19.65 -12.37 -3.93
C LEU A 202 19.01 -11.17 -3.21
N ILE A 203 18.10 -10.48 -3.88
CA ILE A 203 17.28 -9.42 -3.30
C ILE A 203 15.90 -9.98 -2.98
N VAL A 204 15.51 -9.95 -1.70
CA VAL A 204 14.19 -10.39 -1.26
C VAL A 204 13.26 -9.18 -1.19
N ALA A 205 12.31 -9.11 -2.11
CA ALA A 205 11.33 -8.03 -2.28
C ALA A 205 9.89 -8.59 -2.37
N SER A 206 9.58 -9.58 -1.54
CA SER A 206 8.35 -10.40 -1.61
C SER A 206 7.09 -9.77 -1.00
N GLY A 207 7.13 -8.50 -0.60
CA GLY A 207 6.01 -7.85 0.08
C GLY A 207 5.77 -8.33 1.52
N GLY A 208 4.54 -8.16 2.00
CA GLY A 208 4.13 -8.45 3.37
C GLY A 208 3.62 -9.88 3.59
N LEU A 209 2.93 -10.08 4.71
CA LEU A 209 2.36 -11.36 5.15
C LEU A 209 0.87 -11.28 5.49
N THR A 210 0.19 -10.20 5.06
CA THR A 210 -1.23 -9.92 5.34
C THR A 210 -2.18 -10.97 4.78
N GLY A 211 -1.80 -11.68 3.71
CA GLY A 211 -2.55 -12.83 3.18
C GLY A 211 -2.40 -14.11 4.01
N ASN A 212 -1.46 -14.16 4.95
CA ASN A 212 -1.19 -15.36 5.75
C ASN A 212 -1.67 -15.21 7.19
N LEU A 213 -2.98 -15.26 7.38
CA LEU A 213 -3.62 -15.18 8.70
C LEU A 213 -3.06 -16.21 9.71
N PRO A 214 -2.82 -17.50 9.37
CA PRO A 214 -2.22 -18.44 10.30
C PRO A 214 -0.84 -17.99 10.80
N MET A 215 0.01 -17.49 9.91
CA MET A 215 1.34 -16.97 10.27
C MET A 215 1.23 -15.70 11.13
N MET A 216 0.27 -14.80 10.83
CA MET A 216 0.03 -13.62 11.65
C MET A 216 -0.37 -13.99 13.09
N LYS A 217 -1.19 -15.03 13.26
CA LYS A 217 -1.57 -15.57 14.56
C LYS A 217 -0.36 -16.15 15.31
N GLU A 218 0.43 -16.98 14.65
CA GLU A 218 1.65 -17.58 15.24
C GLU A 218 2.63 -16.51 15.74
N LEU A 219 2.73 -15.40 15.01
CA LEU A 219 3.60 -14.28 15.35
C LEU A 219 3.01 -13.32 16.38
N GLY A 220 1.78 -13.54 16.85
CA GLY A 220 1.10 -12.65 17.81
C GLY A 220 0.80 -11.25 17.26
N ILE A 221 0.63 -11.12 15.95
CA ILE A 221 0.41 -9.83 15.28
C ILE A 221 -1.07 -9.38 15.39
N ILE A 222 -2.00 -10.34 15.44
CA ILE A 222 -3.43 -10.10 15.57
C ILE A 222 -3.83 -10.38 17.02
N ASN A 223 -4.39 -9.38 17.70
CA ASN A 223 -4.77 -9.45 19.11
C ASN A 223 -6.27 -9.71 19.36
N THR A 224 -7.07 -9.84 18.30
CA THR A 224 -8.43 -10.39 18.40
C THR A 224 -8.40 -11.92 18.30
N LYS A 225 -9.46 -12.60 18.77
CA LYS A 225 -9.60 -14.04 18.52
C LYS A 225 -9.58 -14.27 17.01
N TYR A 226 -8.78 -15.24 16.55
CA TYR A 226 -8.61 -15.53 15.13
C TYR A 226 -9.93 -15.76 14.38
N GLU A 227 -10.88 -16.42 15.04
CA GLU A 227 -12.22 -16.69 14.51
C GLU A 227 -13.05 -15.41 14.33
N ASP A 228 -12.68 -14.34 15.02
CA ASP A 228 -13.38 -13.06 15.01
C ASP A 228 -12.74 -12.06 14.04
N VAL A 229 -11.60 -12.42 13.42
CA VAL A 229 -11.08 -11.69 12.26
C VAL A 229 -12.12 -11.81 11.15
N TYR A 230 -12.65 -10.68 10.69
CA TYR A 230 -13.80 -10.54 9.77
C TYR A 230 -15.20 -10.82 10.34
N LYS A 231 -15.37 -11.01 11.66
CA LYS A 231 -16.70 -10.94 12.27
C LYS A 231 -17.03 -9.50 12.68
N ASP A 232 -18.33 -9.19 12.77
CA ASP A 232 -18.81 -7.95 13.36
C ASP A 232 -18.23 -7.81 14.78
N GLY A 233 -17.60 -6.68 15.09
CA GLY A 233 -16.86 -6.49 16.36
C GLY A 233 -15.35 -6.81 16.35
N GLY A 234 -14.80 -7.47 15.32
CA GLY A 234 -13.40 -7.93 15.30
C GLY A 234 -12.41 -7.08 14.48
N GLN A 235 -11.11 -7.17 14.81
CA GLN A 235 -10.05 -6.49 14.04
C GLN A 235 -10.03 -6.97 12.58
N VAL A 236 -10.19 -6.06 11.63
CA VAL A 236 -10.23 -6.37 10.18
C VAL A 236 -8.82 -6.41 9.60
N ASN A 237 -8.49 -7.50 8.92
CA ASN A 237 -7.26 -7.62 8.14
C ASN A 237 -7.58 -7.42 6.64
N VAL A 238 -7.39 -6.22 6.09
CA VAL A 238 -7.50 -6.06 4.63
C VAL A 238 -6.21 -6.54 3.98
N HIS A 239 -6.36 -7.56 3.16
CA HIS A 239 -5.40 -7.96 2.17
C HIS A 239 -5.98 -7.62 0.81
N PHE A 240 -5.14 -7.16 -0.11
CA PHE A 240 -5.58 -7.04 -1.49
C PHE A 240 -5.85 -8.46 -2.02
N PRO A 241 -7.04 -8.74 -2.58
CA PRO A 241 -7.30 -10.03 -3.22
C PRO A 241 -6.19 -10.35 -4.21
N ASP A 242 -5.76 -11.62 -4.24
CA ASP A 242 -4.71 -12.12 -5.11
C ASP A 242 -3.33 -11.44 -5.02
N SER A 243 -3.11 -10.58 -4.02
CA SER A 243 -1.84 -9.84 -3.87
C SER A 243 -0.67 -10.68 -3.39
N CYS A 244 -0.91 -11.95 -3.09
CA CYS A 244 0.17 -12.92 -2.91
C CYS A 244 1.11 -12.57 -1.72
N GLN A 245 0.62 -11.79 -0.74
CA GLN A 245 1.38 -11.36 0.45
C GLN A 245 1.37 -12.45 1.54
N ASP A 246 2.01 -13.58 1.26
CA ASP A 246 1.90 -14.80 2.10
C ASP A 246 3.07 -14.99 3.08
N GLY A 247 4.00 -14.02 3.14
CA GLY A 247 5.17 -14.06 4.01
C GLY A 247 6.31 -14.96 3.51
N ASP A 248 6.34 -15.34 2.22
CA ASP A 248 7.28 -16.31 1.67
C ASP A 248 8.74 -15.87 1.82
N GLY A 249 9.05 -14.61 1.52
CA GLY A 249 10.41 -14.08 1.66
C GLY A 249 10.84 -13.97 3.12
N GLN A 250 9.92 -13.62 4.03
CA GLN A 250 10.17 -13.62 5.47
C GLN A 250 10.56 -15.03 5.93
N LYS A 251 9.78 -16.05 5.56
CA LYS A 251 10.07 -17.46 5.88
C LYS A 251 11.43 -17.90 5.33
N ALA A 252 11.68 -17.62 4.05
CA ALA A 252 12.93 -18.00 3.39
C ALA A 252 14.16 -17.35 4.03
N VAL A 253 14.06 -16.08 4.45
CA VAL A 253 15.12 -15.37 5.17
C VAL A 253 15.30 -15.91 6.60
N TRP A 254 14.21 -16.20 7.31
CA TRP A 254 14.29 -16.76 8.67
C TRP A 254 14.85 -18.18 8.71
N GLU A 255 14.55 -19.00 7.69
CA GLU A 255 15.11 -20.35 7.54
C GLU A 255 16.63 -20.35 7.46
N ILE A 256 17.22 -19.31 6.85
CA ILE A 256 18.67 -19.12 6.83
C ILE A 256 19.19 -18.27 8.01
N GLY A 257 18.44 -18.15 9.10
CA GLY A 257 18.88 -17.47 10.32
C GLY A 257 18.86 -15.94 10.26
N GLY A 258 18.14 -15.34 9.30
CA GLY A 258 17.89 -13.91 9.29
C GLY A 258 17.09 -13.47 10.53
N LYS A 259 17.44 -12.32 11.10
CA LYS A 259 16.77 -11.79 12.30
C LYS A 259 15.32 -11.42 12.01
N LYS A 260 14.40 -11.82 12.89
CA LYS A 260 13.02 -11.34 12.90
C LYS A 260 13.00 -9.89 13.41
N GLY A 261 12.56 -8.96 12.57
CA GLY A 261 12.30 -7.57 12.96
C GLY A 261 10.96 -7.41 13.65
N GLY A 262 10.68 -6.21 14.18
CA GLY A 262 9.34 -5.86 14.63
C GLY A 262 8.37 -5.89 13.45
N ILE A 263 7.21 -6.51 13.63
CA ILE A 263 6.14 -6.54 12.64
C ILE A 263 4.96 -5.79 13.23
N VAL A 264 4.48 -4.81 12.49
CA VAL A 264 3.32 -4.01 12.87
C VAL A 264 2.26 -4.15 11.80
N ILE A 265 0.99 -4.19 12.21
CA ILE A 265 -0.11 -3.91 11.29
C ILE A 265 -0.15 -2.40 11.13
N SER A 266 -0.05 -1.93 9.90
CA SER A 266 -0.38 -0.54 9.60
C SER A 266 -1.82 -0.32 10.04
N ALA A 267 -2.00 0.56 11.02
CA ALA A 267 -3.30 1.13 11.31
C ALA A 267 -3.62 2.09 10.15
N ASP A 268 -3.98 1.55 8.99
CA ASP A 268 -4.99 2.14 8.12
C ASP A 268 -6.29 1.44 8.47
N PRO A 269 -6.95 1.89 9.54
CA PRO A 269 -8.12 1.25 10.03
C PRO A 269 -9.21 1.71 9.09
N GLN A 270 -9.60 0.76 8.27
CA GLN A 270 -10.71 0.94 7.37
C GLN A 270 -11.86 1.40 8.23
N VAL A 271 -12.39 2.58 7.95
CA VAL A 271 -13.76 2.85 8.34
C VAL A 271 -14.56 1.77 7.62
N PRO A 272 -15.18 0.79 8.31
CA PRO A 272 -16.22 0.03 7.65
C PRO A 272 -17.20 1.07 7.15
N ASN A 273 -17.30 1.19 5.83
CA ASN A 273 -18.30 2.06 5.23
C ASN A 273 -19.65 1.63 5.83
N PRO A 274 -20.58 2.56 6.07
CA PRO A 274 -21.95 2.17 6.36
C PRO A 274 -22.39 1.14 5.30
N MET A 275 -22.85 -0.03 5.76
CA MET A 275 -23.30 -1.18 4.95
C MET A 275 -22.25 -2.04 4.22
N VAL A 276 -20.95 -1.82 4.39
CA VAL A 276 -19.95 -2.79 3.90
C VAL A 276 -19.71 -3.84 4.98
N ARG A 277 -20.35 -5.01 4.80
CA ARG A 277 -20.01 -6.21 5.56
C ARG A 277 -18.52 -6.48 5.40
N ILE A 278 -17.82 -6.54 6.53
CA ILE A 278 -16.43 -6.96 6.57
C ILE A 278 -16.40 -8.44 6.15
N GLY A 279 -15.72 -8.73 5.04
CA GLY A 279 -15.55 -10.08 4.53
C GLY A 279 -14.24 -10.23 3.75
N PRO A 280 -13.82 -11.47 3.44
CA PRO A 280 -12.56 -11.74 2.75
C PRO A 280 -12.46 -11.07 1.36
N ASN A 281 -13.58 -10.66 0.79
CA ASN A 281 -13.69 -9.95 -0.49
C ASN A 281 -14.26 -8.54 -0.29
N THR A 282 -13.63 -7.73 0.56
CA THR A 282 -14.05 -6.33 0.72
C THR A 282 -13.66 -5.56 -0.55
N PRO A 283 -14.62 -5.06 -1.37
CA PRO A 283 -14.29 -4.25 -2.54
C PRO A 283 -13.78 -2.90 -2.03
N TRP A 284 -12.46 -2.81 -1.87
CA TRP A 284 -11.80 -1.67 -1.24
C TRP A 284 -11.80 -0.39 -2.10
N LEU A 285 -12.39 -0.43 -3.30
CA LEU A 285 -12.65 0.72 -4.15
C LEU A 285 -13.91 0.48 -5.00
N ASN A 286 -15.11 0.67 -4.45
CA ASN A 286 -16.24 1.06 -5.29
C ASN A 286 -16.23 2.59 -5.33
N ALA A 287 -15.75 3.16 -6.44
CA ALA A 287 -15.86 4.57 -6.69
C ALA A 287 -17.35 4.91 -6.87
N ASN A 288 -18.00 5.34 -5.79
CA ASN A 288 -19.35 5.89 -5.80
C ASN A 288 -19.35 7.24 -5.08
N GLN A 289 -20.38 8.05 -5.34
CA GLN A 289 -20.44 9.40 -4.79
C GLN A 289 -20.67 9.38 -3.27
N THR A 290 -21.43 8.40 -2.76
CA THR A 290 -21.74 8.26 -1.33
C THR A 290 -20.50 8.01 -0.47
N LYS A 291 -19.40 7.48 -1.03
CA LYS A 291 -18.13 7.33 -0.30
C LYS A 291 -17.60 8.66 0.23
N ILE A 292 -17.71 9.75 -0.53
CA ILE A 292 -17.24 11.08 -0.10
C ILE A 292 -17.98 11.54 1.16
N ILE A 293 -19.27 11.21 1.28
CA ILE A 293 -20.12 11.55 2.44
C ILE A 293 -19.57 10.90 3.71
N THR A 294 -19.13 9.63 3.63
CA THR A 294 -18.65 8.86 4.80
C THR A 294 -17.38 9.41 5.44
N GLU A 295 -16.77 10.42 4.83
CA GLU A 295 -15.47 10.97 5.20
C GLU A 295 -15.57 12.43 5.64
N GLN A 296 -16.78 12.99 5.59
CA GLN A 296 -17.10 14.33 6.07
C GLN A 296 -17.26 14.33 7.60
N PRO A 297 -17.01 15.47 8.27
CA PRO A 297 -17.09 15.61 9.71
C PRO A 297 -18.54 15.73 10.24
N TYR A 298 -19.43 14.86 9.76
CA TYR A 298 -20.82 14.81 10.17
C TYR A 298 -21.03 13.99 11.44
N LEU A 299 -22.14 14.24 12.14
CA LEU A 299 -22.49 13.62 13.42
C LEU A 299 -22.44 12.09 13.31
N ARG A 300 -21.75 11.45 14.25
CA ARG A 300 -21.68 9.99 14.33
C ARG A 300 -22.22 9.49 15.65
N VAL A 301 -23.11 8.50 15.58
CA VAL A 301 -23.66 7.85 16.77
C VAL A 301 -23.54 6.35 16.67
N ASN A 302 -23.25 5.69 17.79
CA ASN A 302 -23.29 4.24 17.88
C ASN A 302 -24.74 3.73 17.90
N GLU A 303 -24.92 2.41 17.95
CA GLU A 303 -26.24 1.75 17.98
C GLU A 303 -27.09 2.12 19.21
N LEU A 304 -26.50 2.77 20.23
CA LEU A 304 -27.20 3.28 21.40
C LEU A 304 -27.58 4.77 21.26
N GLY A 305 -27.36 5.38 20.10
CA GLY A 305 -27.59 6.80 19.86
C GLY A 305 -26.59 7.73 20.55
N LYS A 306 -25.42 7.22 20.98
CA LYS A 306 -24.39 8.02 21.65
C LYS A 306 -23.26 8.38 20.69
N ARG A 307 -22.80 9.64 20.76
CA ARG A 307 -21.56 10.06 20.12
C ARG A 307 -20.37 9.31 20.72
N PHE A 308 -19.38 8.97 19.90
CA PHE A 308 -18.23 8.15 20.31
C PHE A 308 -16.87 8.66 19.83
N ILE A 309 -16.83 9.73 19.02
CA ILE A 309 -15.61 10.34 18.49
C ILE A 309 -15.81 11.84 18.26
N ASN A 310 -14.73 12.62 18.29
CA ASN A 310 -14.72 13.96 17.68
C ASN A 310 -14.84 13.80 16.15
N GLU A 311 -15.91 14.31 15.56
CA GLU A 311 -16.24 14.14 14.14
C GLU A 311 -15.25 14.81 13.19
N GLU A 312 -14.44 15.78 13.65
CA GLU A 312 -13.27 16.30 12.90
C GLU A 312 -12.23 15.20 12.59
N MET A 313 -12.33 14.06 13.25
CA MET A 313 -11.51 12.87 12.99
C MET A 313 -12.12 11.95 11.93
N SER A 314 -13.22 12.32 11.26
CA SER A 314 -13.94 11.45 10.30
C SER A 314 -13.06 10.93 9.15
N ASN A 315 -12.15 11.77 8.65
CA ASN A 315 -11.13 11.42 7.66
C ASN A 315 -9.78 11.05 8.31
N ASN A 316 -9.76 10.61 9.58
CA ASN A 316 -8.62 9.99 10.21
C ASN A 316 -8.98 8.53 10.37
N HIS A 317 -8.62 7.74 9.37
CA HIS A 317 -8.90 6.32 9.37
C HIS A 317 -8.44 5.70 10.70
N THR A 318 -7.26 6.08 11.20
CA THR A 318 -6.70 5.54 12.44
C THR A 318 -7.57 5.76 13.65
N ALA A 319 -7.92 7.02 13.88
CA ALA A 319 -8.80 7.39 14.98
C ALA A 319 -10.19 6.76 14.83
N MET A 320 -10.72 6.74 13.60
CA MET A 320 -12.05 6.20 13.32
C MET A 320 -12.17 4.74 13.71
N SER A 321 -11.33 3.82 13.24
CA SER A 321 -11.56 2.42 13.61
C SER A 321 -11.04 2.06 14.99
N SER A 322 -10.10 2.81 15.57
CA SER A 322 -9.83 2.69 17.02
C SER A 322 -11.07 3.07 17.84
N ALA A 323 -11.72 4.19 17.52
CA ALA A 323 -12.93 4.61 18.20
C ALA A 323 -14.08 3.62 17.97
N SER A 324 -14.24 3.11 16.74
CA SER A 324 -15.26 2.10 16.44
C SER A 324 -15.04 0.79 17.19
N ALA A 325 -13.81 0.26 17.21
CA ALA A 325 -13.51 -0.99 17.90
C ALA A 325 -13.70 -0.89 19.43
N LEU A 326 -13.46 0.29 20.02
CA LEU A 326 -13.54 0.48 21.47
C LEU A 326 -14.94 0.85 21.96
N ASN A 327 -15.76 1.51 21.14
CA ASN A 327 -16.99 2.15 21.59
C ASN A 327 -18.27 1.64 20.91
N ASN A 328 -18.15 0.81 19.88
CA ASN A 328 -19.30 0.30 19.11
C ASN A 328 -19.35 -1.23 19.25
N PRO A 329 -20.34 -1.78 19.99
CA PRO A 329 -20.42 -3.21 20.29
C PRO A 329 -20.32 -4.12 19.06
N ASN A 330 -20.95 -3.73 17.94
CA ASN A 330 -20.92 -4.48 16.68
C ASN A 330 -19.98 -3.87 15.62
N MET A 331 -19.10 -2.92 16.01
CA MET A 331 -18.38 -2.04 15.08
C MET A 331 -19.28 -1.29 14.08
N ALA A 332 -20.57 -1.18 14.39
CA ALA A 332 -21.55 -0.46 13.61
C ALA A 332 -21.84 0.92 14.22
N PHE A 333 -22.07 1.90 13.36
CA PHE A 333 -22.48 3.25 13.75
C PHE A 333 -23.23 3.92 12.60
N TYR A 334 -23.96 4.98 12.92
CA TYR A 334 -24.74 5.77 11.98
C TYR A 334 -24.08 7.13 11.79
N MET A 335 -24.02 7.57 10.54
CA MET A 335 -23.72 8.95 10.19
C MET A 335 -25.03 9.70 10.00
N ILE A 336 -25.14 10.88 10.60
CA ILE A 336 -26.36 11.70 10.59
C ILE A 336 -26.01 13.08 10.02
N PHE A 337 -26.78 13.51 9.02
CA PHE A 337 -26.75 14.85 8.46
C PHE A 337 -28.15 15.22 8.00
N ASP A 338 -28.41 16.52 7.85
CA ASP A 338 -29.73 17.05 7.49
C ASP A 338 -29.92 17.21 5.96
N GLU A 339 -31.13 17.57 5.56
CA GLU A 339 -31.47 17.75 4.14
C GLU A 339 -30.68 18.90 3.51
N ASP A 340 -30.36 19.97 4.26
CA ASP A 340 -29.56 21.09 3.78
C ASP A 340 -28.14 20.64 3.43
N THR A 341 -27.54 19.78 4.26
CA THR A 341 -26.25 19.13 3.97
C THR A 341 -26.34 18.25 2.72
N ALA A 342 -27.41 17.45 2.58
CA ALA A 342 -27.62 16.63 1.39
C ALA A 342 -27.70 17.48 0.11
N LYS A 343 -28.42 18.61 0.18
CA LYS A 343 -28.57 19.57 -0.93
C LYS A 343 -27.24 20.22 -1.29
N HIS A 344 -26.47 20.64 -0.29
CA HIS A 344 -25.15 21.24 -0.49
C HIS A 344 -24.19 20.31 -1.26
N LEU A 345 -24.15 19.02 -0.88
CA LEU A 345 -23.33 18.00 -1.52
C LEU A 345 -23.79 17.69 -2.96
N ALA A 346 -25.08 17.85 -3.26
CA ALA A 346 -25.63 17.67 -4.60
C ALA A 346 -25.37 18.88 -5.52
N GLU A 347 -25.31 20.08 -4.96
CA GLU A 347 -25.20 21.33 -5.73
C GLU A 347 -23.75 21.75 -5.98
N SER A 348 -22.85 21.50 -5.01
CA SER A 348 -21.50 22.06 -5.00
C SER A 348 -20.43 21.09 -4.50
N VAL A 349 -19.19 21.33 -4.95
CA VAL A 349 -17.96 20.70 -4.45
C VAL A 349 -16.95 21.82 -4.33
N GLU A 350 -16.21 21.86 -3.22
CA GLU A 350 -15.12 22.80 -3.05
C GLU A 350 -14.08 22.62 -4.17
N GLU A 351 -13.66 23.73 -4.79
CA GLU A 351 -12.72 23.69 -5.89
C GLU A 351 -11.38 23.09 -5.44
N GLY A 352 -10.88 22.11 -6.18
CA GLY A 352 -9.63 21.43 -5.84
C GLY A 352 -9.74 20.46 -4.66
N TYR A 353 -10.94 20.22 -4.11
CA TYR A 353 -11.14 19.20 -3.09
C TYR A 353 -10.81 17.81 -3.65
N VAL A 354 -9.92 17.11 -2.94
CA VAL A 354 -9.47 15.77 -3.27
C VAL A 354 -9.53 14.98 -1.98
N TYR A 355 -10.16 13.83 -2.01
CA TYR A 355 -10.28 12.96 -0.85
C TYR A 355 -9.55 11.65 -1.09
N PHE A 356 -8.64 11.29 -0.18
CA PHE A 356 -7.84 10.06 -0.23
C PHE A 356 -6.96 9.96 -1.48
N ILE A 357 -7.54 9.61 -2.62
CA ILE A 357 -6.91 9.62 -3.96
C ILE A 357 -7.89 10.04 -5.08
N PHE A 358 -9.10 10.47 -4.73
CA PHE A 358 -10.19 10.78 -5.66
C PHE A 358 -10.48 12.27 -5.67
N LYS A 359 -10.76 12.80 -6.86
CA LYS A 359 -11.28 14.17 -6.98
C LYS A 359 -12.69 14.23 -6.37
N GLY A 360 -12.99 15.30 -5.64
CA GLY A 360 -14.34 15.58 -5.19
C GLY A 360 -15.32 15.65 -6.35
N VAL A 361 -16.49 15.04 -6.17
CA VAL A 361 -17.60 15.07 -7.13
C VAL A 361 -18.90 15.39 -6.40
N LYS A 362 -19.86 15.98 -7.12
CA LYS A 362 -21.20 16.22 -6.57
C LYS A 362 -21.86 14.88 -6.26
N CYS A 363 -22.62 14.83 -5.19
CA CYS A 363 -23.36 13.64 -4.77
C CYS A 363 -24.83 13.81 -5.15
N GLU A 364 -25.22 13.30 -6.32
CA GLU A 364 -26.57 13.45 -6.86
C GLU A 364 -27.48 12.31 -6.38
N ASN A 365 -28.79 12.53 -6.20
CA ASN A 365 -29.72 11.47 -5.78
C ASN A 365 -29.24 10.67 -4.54
N ILE A 366 -28.72 11.35 -3.51
CA ILE A 366 -28.15 10.70 -2.32
C ILE A 366 -29.13 9.70 -1.70
N ARG A 367 -30.42 10.05 -1.60
CA ARG A 367 -31.46 9.16 -1.07
C ARG A 367 -31.60 7.89 -1.89
N GLY A 368 -31.74 8.00 -3.21
CA GLY A 368 -31.83 6.83 -4.08
C GLY A 368 -30.57 5.96 -4.04
N GLN A 369 -29.37 6.57 -3.99
CA GLN A 369 -28.12 5.83 -3.81
C GLN A 369 -28.08 5.11 -2.45
N MET A 370 -28.59 5.72 -1.38
CA MET A 370 -28.69 5.06 -0.07
C MET A 370 -29.70 3.91 -0.09
N ASP A 371 -30.87 4.10 -0.71
CA ASP A 371 -31.90 3.07 -0.84
C ASP A 371 -31.39 1.86 -1.64
N GLU A 372 -30.69 2.10 -2.76
CA GLU A 372 -30.03 1.05 -3.57
C GLU A 372 -28.95 0.31 -2.80
N MET A 373 -28.24 0.98 -1.89
CA MET A 373 -27.20 0.36 -1.08
C MET A 373 -27.76 -0.44 0.11
N ILE A 374 -28.96 -0.09 0.61
CA ILE A 374 -29.66 -0.80 1.69
C ILE A 374 -30.38 -2.06 1.17
N ALA A 375 -30.90 -1.99 -0.06
CA ALA A 375 -31.63 -3.09 -0.73
C ALA A 375 -30.73 -4.29 -1.04
#